data_AF-A0A345NQC0-F1
#
_entry.id   AF-A0A345NQC0-F1
#
_cell.length_a   1.000
_cell.length_b   1.000
_cell.length_c   1.000
_cell.angle_alpha   90.00
_cell.angle_beta   90.00
_cell.angle_gamma   90.00
#
_symmetry.space_group_name_H-M   'P 1'
#
loop_
_entity.id
_entity.type
_entity.pdbx_description
1 polymer ?
#
loop_
_entity_poly.entity_id
_entity_poly.type
_entity_poly.pdbx_seq_one_letter_code
_entity_poly.pdbx_strand_id
1 'polypeptide(L)'
;MSENLTHPLLAALTEALTRTAGLLRVPVEGVRVLGVEAAQWPDGCLGLPEDGEACAEAVTPGYLIRLHDGFTWRADEHGNVRRMRRPEPYPDTEVRLHYSVQGGIGGGYTAYETDSWRLSEQEEAELLDLIDAADFFDVDTPMPTHTVYDGITTRLWIARGRRAHEVLRGNGIEVQDTEAFHALMAWAAERTPPMFPRGVMDLDGETAGTP
;
A
#
# COMPACT_ATOMS: atom_id res chain seq x y z
N MET A 1 -12.67 -33.39 -27.27
CA MET A 1 -11.72 -32.27 -27.41
C MET A 1 -11.96 -31.36 -26.23
N SER A 2 -11.18 -31.50 -25.15
CA SER A 2 -11.32 -30.62 -23.99
C SER A 2 -10.55 -29.34 -24.29
N GLU A 3 -11.27 -28.29 -24.67
CA GLU A 3 -10.72 -26.94 -24.62
C GLU A 3 -10.40 -26.65 -23.16
N ASN A 4 -9.11 -26.48 -22.87
CA ASN A 4 -8.65 -25.91 -21.62
C ASN A 4 -9.18 -24.47 -21.60
N LEU A 5 -10.35 -24.25 -20.98
CA LEU A 5 -10.90 -22.93 -20.74
C LEU A 5 -10.05 -22.25 -19.66
N THR A 6 -8.87 -21.77 -20.04
CA THR A 6 -8.10 -20.85 -19.21
C THR A 6 -8.93 -19.58 -19.12
N HIS A 7 -9.38 -19.25 -17.91
CA HIS A 7 -10.14 -18.02 -17.66
C HIS A 7 -9.33 -16.80 -18.16
N PRO A 8 -9.92 -15.84 -18.91
CA PRO A 8 -9.22 -14.68 -19.47
C PRO A 8 -8.31 -13.94 -18.46
N LEU A 9 -8.85 -13.67 -17.27
CA LEU A 9 -8.07 -13.08 -16.18
C LEU A 9 -6.85 -13.93 -15.77
N LEU A 10 -6.97 -15.27 -15.73
CA LEU A 10 -5.86 -16.14 -15.35
C LEU A 10 -4.73 -16.06 -16.39
N ALA A 11 -5.06 -15.99 -17.68
CA ALA A 11 -4.08 -15.80 -18.75
C ALA A 11 -3.37 -14.45 -18.60
N ALA A 12 -4.14 -13.37 -18.41
CA ALA A 12 -3.61 -12.02 -18.23
C ALA A 12 -2.69 -11.90 -16.99
N LEU A 13 -3.12 -12.44 -15.85
CA LEU A 13 -2.33 -12.45 -14.61
C LEU A 13 -1.04 -13.25 -14.75
N THR A 14 -1.12 -14.45 -15.34
CA THR A 14 0.06 -15.31 -15.51
C THR A 14 1.12 -14.63 -16.36
N GLU A 15 0.73 -13.99 -17.46
CA GLU A 15 1.65 -13.27 -18.35
C GLU A 15 2.24 -12.03 -17.66
N ALA A 16 1.40 -11.23 -16.97
CA ALA A 16 1.86 -10.04 -16.24
C ALA A 16 2.87 -10.40 -15.13
N LEU A 17 2.58 -11.45 -14.36
CA LEU A 17 3.46 -11.96 -13.30
C LEU A 17 4.78 -12.48 -13.87
N THR A 18 4.73 -13.30 -14.92
CA THR A 18 5.91 -13.87 -15.58
C THR A 18 6.83 -12.78 -16.13
N ARG A 19 6.27 -11.78 -16.83
CA ARG A 19 7.06 -10.66 -17.35
C ARG A 19 7.68 -9.82 -16.24
N THR A 20 6.94 -9.56 -15.17
CA THR A 20 7.42 -8.79 -14.02
C THR A 20 8.54 -9.51 -13.29
N ALA A 21 8.39 -10.81 -13.06
CA ALA A 21 9.41 -11.67 -12.47
C ALA A 21 10.71 -11.64 -13.28
N GLY A 22 10.61 -11.71 -14.62
CA GLY A 22 11.76 -11.57 -15.53
C GLY A 22 12.45 -10.21 -15.43
N LEU A 23 11.68 -9.11 -15.30
CA LEU A 23 12.22 -7.76 -15.15
C LEU A 23 12.91 -7.55 -13.80
N LEU A 24 12.34 -8.10 -12.72
CA LEU A 24 12.88 -8.04 -11.37
C LEU A 24 13.98 -9.08 -11.09
N ARG A 25 14.14 -10.08 -11.97
CA ARG A 25 15.05 -11.24 -11.80
C ARG A 25 14.77 -12.04 -10.53
N VAL A 26 13.49 -12.25 -10.23
CA VAL A 26 13.00 -13.05 -9.10
C VAL A 26 12.14 -14.21 -9.61
N PRO A 27 11.91 -15.27 -8.81
CA PRO A 27 10.89 -16.26 -9.12
C PRO A 27 9.49 -15.61 -9.15
N VAL A 28 8.54 -16.19 -9.89
CA VAL A 28 7.18 -15.66 -10.06
C VAL A 28 6.46 -15.50 -8.72
N GLU A 29 6.70 -16.42 -7.80
CA GLU A 29 6.18 -16.42 -6.43
C GLU A 29 6.67 -15.23 -5.61
N GLY A 30 7.77 -14.59 -6.03
CA GLY A 30 8.27 -13.35 -5.45
C GLY A 30 7.50 -12.11 -5.88
N VAL A 31 6.60 -12.22 -6.86
CA VAL A 31 5.83 -11.09 -7.38
C VAL A 31 4.46 -11.01 -6.71
N ARG A 32 4.21 -9.93 -5.96
CA ARG A 32 2.90 -9.70 -5.32
C ARG A 32 1.94 -8.94 -6.23
N VAL A 33 0.72 -9.46 -6.33
CA VAL A 33 -0.42 -8.76 -6.96
C VAL A 33 -1.00 -7.76 -5.95
N LEU A 34 -1.13 -6.50 -6.37
CA LEU A 34 -1.73 -5.44 -5.55
C LEU A 34 -3.21 -5.23 -5.86
N GLY A 35 -3.60 -5.41 -7.12
CA GLY A 35 -4.98 -5.23 -7.55
C GLY A 35 -5.21 -5.65 -8.99
N VAL A 36 -6.45 -6.02 -9.27
CA VAL A 36 -6.94 -6.35 -10.61
C VAL A 36 -8.31 -5.73 -10.76
N GLU A 37 -8.49 -4.92 -11.80
CA GLU A 37 -9.74 -4.24 -12.11
C GLU A 37 -10.14 -4.55 -13.55
N ALA A 38 -11.43 -4.80 -13.80
CA ALA A 38 -11.94 -4.87 -15.17
C ALA A 38 -11.88 -3.47 -15.82
N ALA A 39 -11.43 -3.40 -17.07
CA ALA A 39 -11.22 -2.16 -17.78
C ALA A 39 -11.68 -2.26 -19.24
N GLN A 40 -11.94 -1.11 -19.85
CA GLN A 40 -12.18 -0.99 -21.29
C GLN A 40 -11.10 -0.09 -21.89
N TRP A 41 -10.41 -0.59 -22.90
CA TRP A 41 -9.32 0.12 -23.55
C TRP A 41 -9.77 0.79 -24.85
N PRO A 42 -9.17 1.93 -25.23
CA PRO A 42 -9.61 2.67 -26.41
C PRO A 42 -9.34 1.96 -27.74
N ASP A 43 -8.37 1.04 -27.76
CA ASP A 43 -7.89 0.36 -28.97
C ASP A 43 -7.29 -1.02 -28.64
N GLY A 44 -6.95 -1.79 -29.68
CA GLY A 44 -6.32 -3.12 -29.55
C GLY A 44 -4.87 -3.10 -29.02
N CYS A 45 -4.24 -1.93 -28.93
CA CYS A 45 -2.96 -1.75 -28.22
C CYS A 45 -3.16 -1.36 -26.76
N LEU A 46 -4.40 -1.41 -26.27
CA LEU A 46 -4.77 -1.14 -24.89
C LEU A 46 -4.48 0.31 -24.47
N GLY A 47 -4.47 1.23 -25.45
CA GLY A 47 -4.03 2.62 -25.28
C GLY A 47 -2.52 2.76 -25.03
N LEU A 48 -1.73 1.76 -25.39
CA LEU A 48 -0.26 1.70 -25.27
C LEU A 48 0.37 1.29 -26.62
N PRO A 49 0.21 2.12 -27.68
CA PRO A 49 0.86 1.86 -28.97
C PRO A 49 2.38 1.96 -28.84
N GLU A 50 3.10 1.11 -29.56
CA GLU A 50 4.53 1.32 -29.81
C GLU A 50 4.75 2.33 -30.95
N ASP A 51 5.97 2.87 -31.07
CA ASP A 51 6.29 3.87 -32.09
C ASP A 51 6.02 3.33 -33.51
N GLY A 52 5.06 3.95 -34.20
CA GLY A 52 4.64 3.56 -35.54
C GLY A 52 3.68 2.37 -35.60
N GLU A 53 3.19 1.87 -34.46
CA GLU A 53 2.22 0.78 -34.40
C GLU A 53 0.81 1.26 -34.78
N ALA A 54 0.19 0.55 -35.72
CA ALA A 54 -1.22 0.75 -36.06
C ALA A 54 -2.08 -0.18 -35.20
N CYS A 55 -2.89 0.41 -34.33
CA CYS A 55 -3.77 -0.30 -33.40
C CYS A 55 -5.17 -0.45 -33.99
N ALA A 56 -5.86 -1.55 -33.65
CA ALA A 56 -7.26 -1.70 -34.01
C ALA A 56 -8.10 -0.63 -33.30
N GLU A 57 -8.86 0.17 -34.06
CA GLU A 57 -9.73 1.24 -33.55
C GLU A 57 -11.04 0.67 -32.97
N ALA A 58 -10.93 -0.24 -31.99
CA ALA A 58 -12.05 -0.88 -31.34
C ALA A 58 -11.84 -0.91 -29.83
N VAL A 59 -12.90 -0.56 -29.08
CA VAL A 59 -12.89 -0.65 -27.62
C VAL A 59 -12.67 -2.09 -27.21
N THR A 60 -11.60 -2.33 -26.45
CA THR A 60 -11.13 -3.67 -26.10
C THR A 60 -11.34 -3.94 -24.61
N PRO A 61 -12.22 -4.88 -24.22
CA PRO A 61 -12.38 -5.29 -22.82
C PRO A 61 -11.11 -5.97 -22.29
N GLY A 62 -10.87 -5.81 -20.99
CA GLY A 62 -9.74 -6.47 -20.36
C GLY A 62 -9.52 -6.08 -18.90
N TYR A 63 -8.25 -6.05 -18.48
CA TYR A 63 -7.87 -5.93 -17.08
C TYR A 63 -6.75 -4.93 -16.87
N LEU A 64 -6.90 -4.06 -15.87
CA LEU A 64 -5.80 -3.28 -15.29
C LEU A 64 -5.22 -4.09 -14.13
N ILE A 65 -3.95 -4.50 -14.26
CA ILE A 65 -3.25 -5.33 -13.28
C ILE A 65 -2.14 -4.50 -12.65
N ARG A 66 -2.21 -4.35 -11.32
CA ARG A 66 -1.20 -3.65 -10.51
C ARG A 66 -0.42 -4.68 -9.70
N LEU A 67 0.89 -4.63 -9.78
CA LEU A 67 1.82 -5.48 -9.05
C LEU A 67 2.76 -4.60 -8.20
N HIS A 68 3.42 -5.20 -7.20
CA HIS A 68 4.40 -4.49 -6.38
C HIS A 68 5.56 -3.92 -7.22
N ASP A 69 6.35 -3.02 -6.62
CA ASP A 69 7.44 -2.29 -7.28
C ASP A 69 6.97 -1.39 -8.45
N GLY A 70 5.73 -0.90 -8.38
CA GLY A 70 5.16 0.06 -9.33
C GLY A 70 4.83 -0.50 -10.71
N PHE A 71 4.78 -1.83 -10.88
CA PHE A 71 4.46 -2.45 -12.15
C PHE A 71 2.96 -2.39 -12.43
N THR A 72 2.59 -1.73 -13.53
CA THR A 72 1.22 -1.68 -14.04
C THR A 72 1.15 -2.28 -15.43
N TRP A 73 0.21 -3.20 -15.62
CA TRP A 73 -0.05 -3.88 -16.89
C TRP A 73 -1.49 -3.65 -17.31
N ARG A 74 -1.69 -3.40 -18.60
CA ARG A 74 -2.99 -3.44 -19.25
C ARG A 74 -3.07 -4.74 -20.04
N ALA A 75 -4.14 -5.49 -19.87
CA ALA A 75 -4.36 -6.73 -20.58
C ALA A 75 -5.71 -6.70 -21.29
N ASP A 76 -5.85 -7.43 -22.40
CA ASP A 76 -7.16 -7.81 -22.93
C ASP A 76 -7.58 -9.20 -22.44
N GLU A 77 -8.80 -9.61 -22.81
CA GLU A 77 -9.34 -10.94 -22.48
C GLU A 77 -8.71 -12.09 -23.29
N HIS A 78 -7.87 -11.77 -24.30
CA HIS A 78 -7.17 -12.75 -25.12
C HIS A 78 -5.73 -13.00 -24.64
N GLY A 79 -5.30 -12.34 -23.56
CA GLY A 79 -3.97 -12.51 -22.97
C GLY A 79 -2.89 -11.63 -23.60
N ASN A 80 -3.25 -10.65 -24.44
CA ASN A 80 -2.33 -9.59 -24.82
C ASN A 80 -2.10 -8.71 -23.58
N VAL A 81 -0.88 -8.69 -23.06
CA VAL A 81 -0.52 -7.87 -21.90
C VAL A 81 0.53 -6.85 -22.32
N ARG A 82 0.26 -5.58 -22.05
CA ARG A 82 1.15 -4.46 -22.33
C ARG A 82 1.50 -3.76 -21.04
N ARG A 83 2.80 -3.61 -20.78
CA ARG A 83 3.28 -2.85 -19.63
C ARG A 83 2.96 -1.40 -19.90
N MET A 84 2.33 -0.73 -18.94
CA MET A 84 2.30 0.71 -18.95
C MET A 84 3.73 1.20 -18.71
N ARG A 85 4.47 1.44 -19.81
CA ARG A 85 5.73 2.18 -19.74
C ARG A 85 5.34 3.61 -19.46
N ARG A 86 5.42 4.04 -18.20
CA ARG A 86 5.50 5.47 -17.92
C ARG A 86 6.77 5.98 -18.61
N PRO A 87 6.73 7.15 -19.27
CA PRO A 87 7.94 7.76 -19.81
C PRO A 87 8.97 7.98 -18.67
N GLU A 88 10.25 7.73 -18.94
CA GLU A 88 11.37 7.85 -17.99
C GLU A 88 11.54 9.26 -17.37
N PRO A 89 12.20 9.37 -16.20
CA PRO A 89 12.05 8.52 -15.02
C PRO A 89 10.80 8.95 -14.26
N TYR A 90 10.17 8.04 -13.53
CA TYR A 90 9.23 8.45 -12.49
C TYR A 90 9.96 9.46 -11.60
N PRO A 91 9.44 10.69 -11.39
CA PRO A 91 10.02 11.52 -10.36
C PRO A 91 9.96 10.69 -9.10
N ASP A 92 11.06 10.68 -8.37
CA ASP A 92 11.20 9.99 -7.10
C ASP A 92 10.22 10.67 -6.13
N THR A 93 8.93 10.38 -6.27
CA THR A 93 7.82 11.05 -5.60
C THR A 93 6.72 10.05 -5.25
N GLU A 94 6.93 8.75 -5.51
CA GLU A 94 6.05 7.72 -4.93
C GLU A 94 6.06 7.93 -3.43
N VAL A 95 4.88 8.12 -2.87
CA VAL A 95 4.73 8.08 -1.42
C VAL A 95 4.51 6.63 -1.03
N ARG A 96 5.32 6.15 -0.10
CA ARG A 96 5.14 4.87 0.59
C ARG A 96 5.03 5.17 2.07
N LEU A 97 3.98 4.66 2.70
CA LEU A 97 3.70 4.89 4.11
C LEU A 97 3.48 3.55 4.81
N HIS A 98 4.17 3.39 5.94
CA HIS A 98 3.92 2.32 6.89
C HIS A 98 3.70 2.94 8.26
N TYR A 99 2.50 2.75 8.79
CA TYR A 99 2.16 3.11 10.16
C TYR A 99 1.94 1.84 10.97
N SER A 100 2.53 1.76 12.15
CA SER A 100 2.32 0.63 13.06
C SER A 100 2.14 1.11 14.50
N VAL A 101 1.37 0.33 15.25
CA VAL A 101 1.20 0.47 16.68
C VAL A 101 1.62 -0.84 17.32
N GLN A 102 2.48 -0.78 18.32
CA GLN A 102 2.97 -1.95 19.04
C GLN A 102 2.99 -1.69 20.54
N GLY A 103 2.74 -2.72 21.34
CA GLY A 103 2.98 -2.68 22.79
C GLY A 103 1.81 -3.20 23.62
N GLY A 104 1.72 -2.69 24.85
CA GLY A 104 0.80 -3.20 25.87
C GLY A 104 1.24 -4.54 26.48
N ILE A 105 0.62 -4.90 27.60
CA ILE A 105 1.00 -6.06 28.43
C ILE A 105 1.01 -7.39 27.67
N GLY A 106 0.12 -7.53 26.68
CA GLY A 106 0.03 -8.73 25.83
C GLY A 106 0.91 -8.71 24.58
N GLY A 107 1.66 -7.63 24.32
CA GLY A 107 2.50 -7.50 23.12
C GLY A 107 1.70 -7.41 21.81
N GLY A 108 0.71 -6.52 21.75
CA GLY A 108 -0.12 -6.31 20.56
C GLY A 108 0.63 -5.63 19.41
N TYR A 109 0.18 -5.89 18.18
CA TYR A 109 0.68 -5.25 16.95
C TYR A 109 -0.47 -5.03 15.97
N THR A 110 -0.52 -3.85 15.36
CA THR A 110 -1.37 -3.56 14.20
C THR A 110 -0.65 -2.59 13.28
N ALA A 111 -0.97 -2.61 11.99
CA ALA A 111 -0.36 -1.74 11.01
C ALA A 111 -1.28 -1.40 9.85
N TYR A 112 -0.96 -0.29 9.21
CA TYR A 112 -1.49 0.15 7.93
C TYR A 112 -0.32 0.43 6.99
N GLU A 113 -0.40 -0.10 5.78
CA GLU A 113 0.58 0.11 4.72
C GLU A 113 -0.14 0.58 3.46
N THR A 114 0.40 1.63 2.83
CA THR A 114 -0.11 2.14 1.56
C THR A 114 1.00 2.73 0.71
N ASP A 115 0.69 2.94 -0.56
CA ASP A 115 1.54 3.62 -1.52
C ASP A 115 0.69 4.40 -2.51
N SER A 116 1.32 5.23 -3.36
CA SER A 116 0.65 5.98 -4.44
C SER A 116 -0.26 5.12 -5.33
N TRP A 117 -0.13 3.79 -5.33
CA TRP A 117 -0.91 2.90 -6.18
C TRP A 117 -2.17 2.37 -5.52
N ARG A 118 -2.21 2.32 -4.18
CA ARG A 118 -3.38 1.91 -3.39
C ARG A 118 -4.27 3.09 -3.00
N LEU A 119 -3.77 4.32 -3.09
CA LEU A 119 -4.52 5.53 -2.79
C LEU A 119 -5.31 6.01 -4.02
N SER A 120 -6.50 6.57 -3.78
CA SER A 120 -7.17 7.40 -4.78
C SER A 120 -6.42 8.72 -4.99
N GLU A 121 -6.64 9.41 -6.11
CA GLU A 121 -6.00 10.70 -6.40
C GLU A 121 -6.25 11.74 -5.29
N GLN A 122 -7.45 11.72 -4.69
CA GLN A 122 -7.81 12.62 -3.59
C GLN A 122 -7.06 12.28 -2.30
N GLU A 123 -6.95 10.99 -1.96
CA GLU A 123 -6.24 10.55 -0.76
C GLU A 123 -4.73 10.75 -0.89
N GLU A 124 -4.17 10.55 -2.09
CA GLU A 124 -2.76 10.85 -2.35
C GLU A 124 -2.49 12.35 -2.18
N ALA A 125 -3.33 13.22 -2.76
CA ALA A 125 -3.20 14.67 -2.60
C ALA A 125 -3.28 15.09 -1.13
N GLU A 126 -4.27 14.57 -0.38
CA GLU A 126 -4.42 14.83 1.06
C GLU A 126 -3.18 14.38 1.85
N LEU A 127 -2.68 13.16 1.58
CA LEU A 127 -1.50 12.64 2.26
C LEU A 127 -0.25 13.50 1.96
N LEU A 128 -0.06 13.93 0.72
CA LEU A 128 1.05 14.79 0.33
C LEU A 128 0.98 16.16 1.02
N ASP A 129 -0.20 16.77 1.08
CA ASP A 129 -0.42 18.03 1.79
C ASP A 129 -0.11 17.89 3.29
N LEU A 130 -0.49 16.77 3.92
CA LEU A 130 -0.18 16.48 5.32
C LEU A 130 1.31 16.26 5.56
N ILE A 131 2.00 15.54 4.68
CA ILE A 131 3.46 15.30 4.75
C ILE A 131 4.21 16.63 4.68
N ASP A 132 3.85 17.48 3.72
CA ASP A 132 4.52 18.76 3.50
C ASP A 132 4.20 19.74 4.64
N ALA A 133 2.95 19.79 5.14
CA ALA A 133 2.56 20.65 6.26
C ALA A 133 3.19 20.23 7.60
N ALA A 134 3.43 18.93 7.81
CA ALA A 134 4.10 18.41 8.99
C ALA A 134 5.63 18.59 8.94
N ASP A 135 6.18 19.01 7.80
CA ASP A 135 7.62 18.97 7.51
C ASP A 135 8.22 17.60 7.86
N PHE A 136 7.51 16.52 7.48
CA PHE A 136 7.68 15.20 8.09
C PHE A 136 9.14 14.70 8.08
N PHE A 137 9.86 14.94 6.99
CA PHE A 137 11.23 14.44 6.82
C PHE A 137 12.28 15.13 7.69
N ASP A 138 11.89 16.20 8.38
CA ASP A 138 12.73 16.96 9.30
C ASP A 138 12.18 16.92 10.74
N VAL A 139 11.15 16.09 11.00
CA VAL A 139 10.58 15.88 12.34
C VAL A 139 11.57 15.16 13.25
N ASP A 140 11.72 15.66 14.48
CA ASP A 140 12.61 15.08 15.48
C ASP A 140 12.16 13.68 15.94
N THR A 141 13.15 12.78 16.00
CA THR A 141 12.99 11.41 16.51
C THR A 141 13.94 11.16 17.69
N PRO A 142 13.68 11.76 18.88
CA PRO A 142 14.54 11.58 20.03
C PRO A 142 14.50 10.14 20.53
N MET A 143 15.62 9.66 21.07
CA MET A 143 15.64 8.36 21.75
C MET A 143 14.73 8.39 22.99
N PRO A 144 14.09 7.26 23.33
CA PRO A 144 13.31 7.18 24.56
C PRO A 144 14.18 7.51 25.77
N THR A 145 13.68 8.38 26.65
CA THR A 145 14.41 8.83 27.85
C THR A 145 14.43 7.77 28.94
N HIS A 146 13.48 6.83 28.89
CA HIS A 146 13.38 5.67 29.76
C HIS A 146 12.67 4.51 29.05
N THR A 147 12.96 3.27 29.47
CA THR A 147 12.26 2.08 28.96
C THR A 147 10.92 1.94 29.65
N VAL A 148 9.82 1.99 28.89
CA VAL A 148 8.47 1.69 29.38
C VAL A 148 8.12 0.26 28.98
N TYR A 149 8.12 -0.67 29.94
CA TYR A 149 7.94 -2.11 29.70
C TYR A 149 6.53 -2.48 29.20
N ASP A 150 5.52 -1.66 29.45
CA ASP A 150 4.11 -1.85 29.08
C ASP A 150 3.59 -0.74 28.14
N GLY A 151 4.49 0.10 27.60
CA GLY A 151 4.14 1.25 26.78
C GLY A 151 3.55 0.87 25.43
N ILE A 152 2.73 1.78 24.87
CA ILE A 152 2.32 1.72 23.47
C ILE A 152 3.23 2.66 22.68
N THR A 153 3.79 2.15 21.59
CA THR A 153 4.63 2.88 20.66
C THR A 153 3.97 2.89 19.30
N THR A 154 3.87 4.07 18.69
CA THR A 154 3.51 4.26 17.30
C THR A 154 4.76 4.56 16.49
N ARG A 155 4.80 3.99 15.28
CA ARG A 155 5.88 4.17 14.32
C ARG A 155 5.26 4.59 13.00
N LEU A 156 5.64 5.77 12.52
CA LEU A 156 5.29 6.26 11.21
C LEU A 156 6.55 6.32 10.37
N TRP A 157 6.60 5.52 9.32
CA TRP A 157 7.63 5.55 8.30
C TRP A 157 7.04 6.04 7.00
N ILE A 158 7.66 7.05 6.40
CA ILE A 158 7.27 7.55 5.08
C ILE A 158 8.52 7.65 4.21
N ALA A 159 8.42 7.16 2.98
CA ALA A 159 9.36 7.45 1.92
C ALA A 159 8.67 8.23 0.80
N ARG A 160 9.30 9.31 0.37
CA ARG A 160 8.94 10.04 -0.85
C ARG A 160 10.23 10.38 -1.57
N GLY A 161 10.41 9.71 -2.69
CA GLY A 161 11.63 9.84 -3.43
C GLY A 161 12.87 9.25 -2.75
N ARG A 162 13.96 10.03 -2.77
CA ARG A 162 15.21 9.72 -2.07
C ARG A 162 15.13 9.94 -0.57
N ARG A 163 14.08 10.63 -0.08
CA ARG A 163 13.89 10.88 1.34
C ARG A 163 13.07 9.75 1.93
N ALA A 164 13.54 9.18 3.03
CA ALA A 164 12.77 8.31 3.90
C ALA A 164 13.06 8.74 5.33
N HIS A 165 12.02 8.77 6.15
CA HIS A 165 12.16 9.12 7.56
C HIS A 165 11.23 8.26 8.42
N GLU A 166 11.70 7.98 9.63
CA GLU A 166 10.95 7.23 10.63
C GLU A 166 10.78 8.08 11.88
N VAL A 167 9.53 8.20 12.32
CA VAL A 167 9.17 8.91 13.53
C VAL A 167 8.51 7.93 14.50
N LEU A 168 9.03 7.91 15.74
CA LEU A 168 8.51 7.13 16.84
C LEU A 168 7.84 8.07 17.83
N ARG A 169 6.63 7.72 18.26
CA ARG A 169 5.93 8.35 19.39
C ARG A 169 5.41 7.26 20.32
N GLY A 170 5.20 7.59 21.58
CA GLY A 170 4.76 6.61 22.56
C GLY A 170 5.24 6.95 23.96
N ASN A 171 4.88 6.10 24.91
CA ASN A 171 5.26 6.29 26.30
C ASN A 171 6.80 6.38 26.42
N GLY A 172 7.30 7.41 27.09
CA GLY A 172 8.75 7.62 27.31
C GLY A 172 9.47 8.44 26.26
N ILE A 173 8.76 8.90 25.22
CA ILE A 173 9.25 9.88 24.23
C ILE A 173 8.60 11.23 24.54
N GLU A 174 9.37 12.16 25.09
CA GLU A 174 8.91 13.52 25.39
C GLU A 174 9.38 14.48 24.29
N VAL A 175 8.46 14.83 23.39
CA VAL A 175 8.69 15.76 22.29
C VAL A 175 7.43 16.59 22.06
N GLN A 176 7.60 17.87 21.74
CA GLN A 176 6.48 18.74 21.40
C GLN A 176 6.28 18.72 19.89
N ASP A 177 5.20 18.06 19.46
CA ASP A 177 4.83 17.97 18.05
C ASP A 177 3.94 19.13 17.59
N THR A 178 3.97 19.39 16.27
CA THR A 178 3.08 20.36 15.64
C THR A 178 1.68 19.78 15.43
N GLU A 179 0.68 20.66 15.30
CA GLU A 179 -0.69 20.25 14.95
C GLU A 179 -0.74 19.52 13.61
N ALA A 180 0.06 19.96 12.63
CA ALA A 180 0.14 19.33 11.32
C ALA A 180 0.70 17.89 11.39
N PHE A 181 1.71 17.65 12.23
CA PHE A 181 2.22 16.29 12.46
C PHE A 181 1.16 15.39 13.12
N HIS A 182 0.40 15.91 14.09
CA HIS A 182 -0.71 15.16 14.68
C HIS A 182 -1.79 14.81 13.64
N ALA A 183 -2.10 15.71 12.70
CA ALA A 183 -3.05 15.43 11.63
C ALA A 183 -2.57 14.30 10.69
N LEU A 184 -1.28 14.30 10.33
CA LEU A 184 -0.65 13.22 9.54
C LEU A 184 -0.72 11.87 10.28
N MET A 185 -0.41 11.86 11.58
CA MET A 185 -0.50 10.66 12.40
C MET A 185 -1.96 10.14 12.50
N ALA A 186 -2.92 11.04 12.68
CA ALA A 186 -4.34 10.70 12.73
C ALA A 186 -4.83 10.08 11.41
N TRP A 187 -4.45 10.68 10.28
CA TRP A 187 -4.81 10.17 8.94
C TRP A 187 -4.40 8.70 8.74
N ALA A 188 -3.21 8.31 9.22
CA ALA A 188 -2.73 6.93 9.16
C ALA A 188 -3.41 6.04 10.21
N ALA A 189 -3.61 6.55 11.43
CA ALA A 189 -4.26 5.82 12.52
C ALA A 189 -5.72 5.45 12.20
N GLU A 190 -6.49 6.34 11.57
CA GLU A 190 -7.88 6.10 11.16
C GLU A 190 -8.02 4.95 10.15
N ARG A 191 -6.98 4.69 9.36
CA ARG A 191 -6.90 3.61 8.38
C ARG A 191 -6.27 2.33 8.95
N THR A 192 -5.84 2.37 10.21
CA THR A 192 -5.21 1.23 10.89
C THR A 192 -6.27 0.40 11.61
N PRO A 193 -6.34 -0.92 11.35
CA PRO A 193 -7.24 -1.80 12.10
C PRO A 193 -6.99 -1.72 13.62
N PRO A 194 -8.02 -1.89 14.46
CA PRO A 194 -7.83 -1.85 15.91
C PRO A 194 -6.87 -2.95 16.35
N MET A 195 -5.90 -2.60 17.21
CA MET A 195 -4.89 -3.54 17.73
C MET A 195 -5.52 -4.75 18.42
N PHE A 196 -6.60 -4.52 19.16
CA PHE A 196 -7.37 -5.56 19.81
C PHE A 196 -8.79 -5.54 19.23
N PRO A 197 -9.26 -6.65 18.62
CA PRO A 197 -10.65 -6.74 18.18
C PRO A 197 -11.58 -6.59 19.38
N ARG A 198 -12.67 -5.82 19.24
CA ARG A 198 -13.71 -5.73 20.27
C ARG A 198 -14.30 -7.13 20.48
N GLY A 199 -14.00 -7.76 21.62
CA GLY A 199 -14.57 -9.08 21.96
C GLY A 199 -13.78 -9.99 22.91
N VAL A 200 -12.61 -9.60 23.43
CA VAL A 200 -11.89 -10.40 24.45
C VAL A 200 -11.76 -9.61 25.75
N MET A 201 -12.89 -9.37 26.42
CA MET A 201 -12.94 -9.01 27.84
C MET A 201 -14.38 -9.19 28.35
N ASP A 202 -14.73 -10.44 28.67
CA ASP A 202 -15.82 -10.81 29.57
C ASP A 202 -15.43 -12.16 30.19
N LEU A 203 -14.38 -12.15 31.02
CA LEU A 203 -14.06 -13.23 31.93
C LEU A 203 -13.51 -12.62 33.21
N ASP A 204 -14.30 -11.79 33.89
CA ASP A 204 -14.17 -11.52 35.33
C ASP A 204 -15.45 -10.88 35.89
N GLY A 205 -16.06 -11.53 36.89
CA GLY A 205 -17.22 -11.10 37.67
C GLY A 205 -18.48 -11.95 37.38
N GLU A 206 -19.03 -12.79 38.25
CA GLU A 206 -19.17 -12.66 39.70
C GLU A 206 -19.47 -14.05 40.30
N THR A 207 -18.67 -14.49 41.27
CA THR A 207 -19.08 -15.52 42.24
C THR A 207 -19.79 -14.84 43.40
N ALA A 208 -21.10 -15.06 43.57
CA ALA A 208 -21.76 -15.31 44.86
C ALA A 208 -23.29 -15.20 44.73
N GLY A 209 -24.01 -16.20 45.27
CA GLY A 209 -25.43 -16.06 45.56
C GLY A 209 -26.19 -17.39 45.56
N THR A 210 -25.92 -18.26 46.55
CA THR A 210 -26.83 -19.38 46.89
C THR A 210 -27.67 -18.97 48.10
N PRO A 211 -28.99 -19.23 48.12
CA PRO A 211 -29.81 -19.07 49.32
C PRO A 211 -29.54 -20.13 50.40
#